data_AF-A0A7C5QW78-F1
#
_entry.id   AF-A0A7C5QW78-F1
#
_cell.length_a   1.000
_cell.length_b   1.000
_cell.length_c   1.000
_cell.angle_alpha   90.00
_cell.angle_beta   90.00
_cell.angle_gamma   90.00
#
_symmetry.space_group_name_H-M   'P 1'
#
loop_
_entity.id
_entity.type
_entity.pdbx_description
1 polymer ?
#
loop_
_entity_poly.entity_id
_entity_poly.type
_entity_poly.pdbx_seq_one_letter_code
_entity_poly.pdbx_strand_id
1 'polypeptide(L)'
;MRKAFSKYTISSLACLLLSSSAAFAAGGSGPESGKIGLQRSVTPVMDAITKMNNYWLVPIMVGIVTFVLVLLVVIMVRFREKANPEPSKTSHNTALEVAWTGIPILILMFLAIPSMRLLYFEDVIPEADLVVKATGNTWYWEYSYPDYADKVDTFVSNIVDIPMSEKRDANGNALTHEQIIS
;
A
#
# COMPACT_ATOMS: atom_id res chain seq x y z
N MET A 1 -44.91 -44.22 -1.55
CA MET A 1 -45.28 -42.85 -1.12
C MET A 1 -44.04 -42.07 -0.64
N ARG A 2 -43.11 -41.74 -1.54
CA ARG A 2 -41.80 -41.12 -1.24
C ARG A 2 -41.63 -39.80 -1.98
N LYS A 3 -42.47 -38.78 -1.75
CA LYS A 3 -42.21 -37.41 -2.23
C LYS A 3 -42.93 -36.39 -1.35
N ALA A 4 -42.39 -36.07 -0.17
CA ALA A 4 -42.89 -34.95 0.63
C ALA A 4 -41.84 -34.28 1.54
N PHE A 5 -40.53 -34.53 1.34
CA PHE A 5 -39.49 -34.00 2.25
C PHE A 5 -38.43 -33.10 1.58
N SER A 6 -38.62 -32.69 0.33
CA SER A 6 -37.55 -32.09 -0.49
C SER A 6 -37.81 -30.65 -0.95
N LYS A 7 -38.65 -29.87 -0.25
CA LYS A 7 -38.95 -28.48 -0.67
C LYS A 7 -38.68 -27.39 0.37
N TYR A 8 -38.33 -27.75 1.62
CA TYR A 8 -38.11 -26.75 2.67
C TYR A 8 -36.64 -26.60 3.12
N THR A 9 -35.73 -27.46 2.66
CA THR A 9 -34.30 -27.38 3.02
C THR A 9 -33.49 -26.38 2.20
N ILE A 10 -34.01 -25.88 1.08
CA ILE A 10 -33.28 -24.94 0.21
C ILE A 10 -33.56 -23.48 0.61
N SER A 11 -34.63 -23.21 1.36
CA SER A 11 -35.02 -21.82 1.70
C SER A 11 -34.29 -21.24 2.93
N SER A 12 -33.59 -22.03 3.74
CA SER A 12 -32.83 -21.50 4.88
C SER A 12 -31.39 -21.10 4.52
N LEU A 13 -30.88 -21.50 3.35
CA LEU A 13 -29.52 -21.17 2.91
C LEU A 13 -29.46 -19.84 2.13
N ALA A 14 -30.58 -19.39 1.56
CA ALA A 14 -30.68 -18.12 0.84
C ALA A 14 -30.74 -16.89 1.77
N CYS A 15 -31.11 -17.06 3.05
CA CYS A 15 -31.18 -15.97 4.02
C CYS A 15 -29.86 -15.72 4.78
N LEU A 16 -28.84 -16.58 4.59
CA LEU A 16 -27.50 -16.41 5.20
C LEU A 16 -26.54 -15.60 4.32
N LEU A 17 -26.94 -15.24 3.09
CA LEU A 17 -26.12 -14.47 2.16
C LEU A 17 -26.42 -12.95 2.16
N LEU A 18 -27.33 -12.49 3.01
CA LEU A 18 -27.77 -11.08 3.06
C LEU A 18 -27.61 -10.40 4.42
N SER A 19 -27.08 -11.09 5.43
CA SER A 19 -26.77 -10.50 6.74
C SER A 19 -25.26 -10.46 6.99
N SER A 20 -24.50 -9.95 6.02
CA SER A 20 -23.22 -9.30 6.31
C SER A 20 -23.44 -7.80 6.26
N SER A 21 -24.23 -7.28 7.20
CA SER A 21 -23.97 -5.95 7.71
C SER A 21 -22.65 -6.07 8.46
N ALA A 22 -21.54 -6.08 7.70
CA ALA A 22 -20.23 -5.85 8.25
C ALA A 22 -20.36 -4.54 9.02
N ALA A 23 -20.32 -4.66 10.34
CA ALA A 23 -20.30 -3.52 11.23
C ALA A 23 -19.31 -2.55 10.63
N PHE A 24 -19.80 -1.35 10.33
CA PHE A 24 -19.02 -0.21 9.89
C PHE A 24 -18.09 0.12 11.06
N ALA A 25 -16.98 -0.61 11.14
CA ALA A 25 -15.91 -0.34 12.07
C ALA A 25 -15.43 1.06 11.71
N ALA A 26 -15.65 1.98 12.65
CA ALA A 26 -15.16 3.34 12.62
C ALA A 26 -13.75 3.36 12.04
N GLY A 27 -13.55 4.19 11.01
CA GLY A 27 -12.29 4.26 10.27
C GLY A 27 -11.13 4.60 11.20
N GLY A 28 -10.31 3.59 11.49
CA GLY A 28 -9.05 3.78 12.20
C GLY A 28 -8.02 4.36 11.26
N SER A 29 -7.44 5.51 11.62
CA SER A 29 -6.22 6.03 11.01
C SER A 29 -5.05 5.17 11.47
N GLY A 30 -4.70 4.13 10.69
CA GLY A 30 -3.58 3.26 11.01
C GLY A 30 -3.62 1.91 10.28
N PRO A 31 -2.63 1.04 10.52
CA PRO A 31 -2.63 -0.32 10.01
C PRO A 31 -3.79 -1.10 10.63
N GLU A 32 -4.59 -1.75 9.79
CA GLU A 32 -5.69 -2.60 10.26
C GLU A 32 -5.26 -4.07 10.27
N SER A 33 -5.57 -4.77 11.36
CA SER A 33 -5.21 -6.18 11.54
C SER A 33 -5.78 -7.04 10.40
N GLY A 34 -4.90 -7.80 9.75
CA GLY A 34 -5.26 -8.72 8.66
C GLY A 34 -5.47 -8.08 7.29
N LYS A 35 -5.31 -6.75 7.13
CA LYS A 35 -5.32 -6.12 5.81
C LYS A 35 -3.94 -6.25 5.13
N ILE A 36 -3.96 -6.54 3.83
CA ILE A 36 -2.77 -6.71 2.98
C ILE A 36 -2.58 -5.59 1.96
N GLY A 37 -3.53 -4.64 1.91
CA GLY A 37 -3.48 -3.49 1.00
C GLY A 37 -2.81 -2.26 1.62
N LEU A 38 -2.76 -1.18 0.86
CA LEU A 38 -2.32 0.13 1.36
C LEU A 38 -3.27 0.64 2.46
N GLN A 39 -2.74 1.52 3.31
CA GLN A 39 -3.56 2.23 4.30
C GLN A 39 -4.65 3.05 3.62
N ARG A 40 -5.71 3.35 4.38
CA ARG A 40 -6.81 4.18 3.87
C ARG A 40 -6.28 5.54 3.44
N SER A 41 -6.62 5.92 2.22
CA SER A 41 -6.29 7.24 1.70
C SER A 41 -7.05 8.33 2.45
N VAL A 42 -6.33 9.39 2.81
CA VAL A 42 -6.85 10.61 3.45
C VAL A 42 -6.48 11.87 2.67
N THR A 43 -5.76 11.74 1.55
CA THR A 43 -5.36 12.85 0.68
C THR A 43 -5.66 12.54 -0.79
N PRO A 44 -5.92 13.55 -1.64
CA PRO A 44 -6.12 13.33 -3.08
C PRO A 44 -4.92 12.67 -3.77
N VAL A 45 -3.69 12.96 -3.30
CA VAL A 45 -2.46 12.32 -3.79
C VAL A 45 -2.46 10.83 -3.46
N MET A 46 -2.80 10.45 -2.22
CA MET A 46 -2.85 9.04 -1.82
C MET A 46 -3.97 8.27 -2.55
N ASP A 47 -5.08 8.92 -2.90
CA ASP A 47 -6.13 8.33 -3.73
C ASP A 47 -5.59 7.97 -5.11
N ALA A 48 -4.81 8.87 -5.71
CA ALA A 48 -4.20 8.67 -7.01
C ALA A 48 -3.11 7.57 -6.97
N ILE A 49 -2.29 7.53 -5.92
CA ILE A 49 -1.32 6.44 -5.67
C ILE A 49 -2.04 5.08 -5.55
N THR A 50 -3.11 5.01 -4.75
CA THR A 50 -3.87 3.77 -4.54
C THR A 50 -4.52 3.29 -5.84
N LYS A 51 -5.07 4.21 -6.65
CA LYS A 51 -5.60 3.90 -7.98
C LYS A 51 -4.50 3.40 -8.92
N MET A 52 -3.32 4.03 -8.92
CA MET A 52 -2.18 3.59 -9.73
C MET A 52 -1.79 2.15 -9.39
N ASN A 53 -1.62 1.89 -8.09
CA ASN A 53 -1.24 0.59 -7.58
C ASN A 53 -2.25 -0.49 -7.97
N ASN A 54 -3.54 -0.25 -7.70
CA ASN A 54 -4.56 -1.28 -7.82
C ASN A 54 -5.03 -1.53 -9.26
N TYR A 55 -5.02 -0.51 -10.13
CA TYR A 55 -5.51 -0.65 -11.51
C TYR A 55 -4.41 -0.95 -12.53
N TRP A 56 -3.18 -0.49 -12.30
CA TRP A 56 -2.09 -0.64 -13.26
C TRP A 56 -1.03 -1.61 -12.74
N LEU A 57 -0.40 -1.29 -11.62
CA LEU A 57 0.80 -1.98 -11.16
C LEU A 57 0.53 -3.42 -10.73
N VAL A 58 -0.41 -3.64 -9.80
CA VAL A 58 -0.73 -4.97 -9.28
C VAL A 58 -1.29 -5.90 -10.37
N PRO A 59 -2.26 -5.51 -11.20
CA PRO A 59 -2.77 -6.40 -12.25
C PRO A 59 -1.73 -6.81 -13.28
N ILE A 60 -0.84 -5.90 -13.69
CA ILE A 60 0.24 -6.22 -14.64
C ILE A 60 1.23 -7.20 -14.00
N MET A 61 1.66 -6.97 -12.76
CA MET A 61 2.54 -7.91 -12.05
C MET A 61 1.91 -9.28 -11.88
N VAL A 62 0.65 -9.33 -11.40
CA VAL A 62 -0.11 -10.59 -11.26
C VAL A 62 -0.25 -11.30 -12.60
N GLY A 63 -0.50 -10.56 -13.69
CA GLY A 63 -0.57 -11.10 -15.04
C GLY A 63 0.74 -11.74 -15.49
N ILE A 64 1.87 -11.06 -15.30
CA ILE A 64 3.21 -11.57 -15.64
C ILE A 64 3.54 -12.81 -14.79
N VAL A 65 3.34 -12.75 -13.48
CA VAL A 65 3.61 -13.87 -12.57
C VAL A 65 2.75 -15.07 -12.92
N THR A 66 1.45 -14.86 -13.19
CA THR A 66 0.54 -15.94 -13.59
C THR A 66 0.95 -16.53 -14.94
N PHE A 67 1.35 -15.71 -15.91
CA PHE A 67 1.86 -16.17 -17.21
C PHE A 67 3.10 -17.04 -17.05
N VAL A 68 4.09 -16.60 -16.26
CA VAL A 68 5.30 -17.38 -15.97
C VAL A 68 4.95 -18.67 -15.24
N LEU A 69 4.06 -18.61 -14.26
CA LEU A 69 3.61 -19.79 -13.50
C LEU A 69 2.97 -20.83 -14.42
N VAL A 70 2.05 -20.42 -15.29
CA VAL A 70 1.41 -21.31 -16.26
C VAL A 70 2.45 -21.90 -17.21
N LEU A 71 3.38 -21.09 -17.72
CA LEU A 71 4.45 -21.56 -18.61
C LEU A 71 5.33 -22.61 -17.92
N LEU A 72 5.70 -22.40 -16.65
CA LEU A 72 6.45 -23.37 -15.86
C LEU A 72 5.68 -24.68 -15.66
N VAL A 73 4.39 -24.60 -15.31
CA VAL A 73 3.54 -25.79 -15.16
C VAL A 73 3.43 -26.55 -16.49
N VAL A 74 3.24 -25.84 -17.61
CA VAL A 74 3.23 -26.45 -18.94
C VAL A 74 4.56 -27.14 -19.23
N ILE A 75 5.68 -26.48 -18.95
CA ILE A 75 7.01 -27.05 -19.16
C ILE A 75 7.18 -28.33 -18.35
N MET A 76 6.86 -28.30 -17.05
CA MET A 76 6.98 -29.45 -16.16
C MET A 76 6.12 -30.63 -16.60
N VAL A 77 4.87 -30.39 -17.02
CA VAL A 77 3.95 -31.47 -17.41
C VAL A 77 4.29 -32.03 -18.79
N ARG A 78 4.60 -31.16 -19.75
CA ARG A 78 4.78 -31.50 -21.17
C ARG A 78 6.17 -32.07 -21.48
N PHE A 79 7.21 -31.61 -20.77
CA PHE A 79 8.61 -32.02 -20.99
C PHE A 79 9.19 -32.88 -19.86
N ARG A 80 8.34 -33.47 -18.99
CA ARG A 80 8.82 -34.51 -18.06
C ARG A 80 9.41 -35.69 -18.83
N GLU A 81 10.39 -36.37 -18.24
CA GLU A 81 11.11 -37.51 -18.83
C GLU A 81 10.17 -38.57 -19.44
N LYS A 82 9.12 -38.96 -18.72
CA LYS A 82 8.12 -39.94 -19.21
C LYS A 82 7.34 -39.47 -20.45
N ALA A 83 7.12 -38.17 -20.63
CA ALA A 83 6.32 -37.60 -21.71
C ALA A 83 7.17 -37.08 -22.89
N ASN A 84 8.45 -36.78 -22.65
CA ASN A 84 9.39 -36.35 -23.67
C ASN A 84 10.77 -36.99 -23.44
N PRO A 85 10.97 -38.27 -23.82
CA PRO A 85 12.20 -39.02 -23.53
C PRO A 85 13.44 -38.49 -24.25
N GLU A 86 13.27 -37.92 -25.45
CA GLU A 86 14.37 -37.29 -26.20
C GLU A 86 14.30 -35.76 -26.06
N PRO A 87 15.25 -35.13 -25.34
CA PRO A 87 15.28 -33.67 -25.21
C PRO A 87 15.71 -32.99 -26.50
N SER A 88 15.11 -31.83 -26.79
CA SER A 88 15.54 -30.97 -27.89
C SER A 88 16.97 -30.44 -27.66
N LYS A 89 17.72 -30.24 -28.75
CA LYS A 89 19.07 -29.63 -28.75
C LYS A 89 19.10 -28.19 -29.26
N THR A 90 17.94 -27.58 -29.49
CA THR A 90 17.82 -26.20 -29.97
C THR A 90 18.27 -25.21 -28.90
N SER A 91 19.31 -24.41 -29.19
CA SER A 91 19.86 -23.43 -28.24
C SER A 91 19.48 -21.98 -28.53
N HIS A 92 18.95 -21.68 -29.72
CA HIS A 92 18.66 -20.31 -30.15
C HIS A 92 17.31 -20.21 -30.85
N ASN A 93 16.61 -19.10 -30.61
CA ASN A 93 15.43 -18.71 -31.36
C ASN A 93 15.32 -17.19 -31.39
N THR A 94 15.92 -16.57 -32.43
CA THR A 94 16.02 -15.13 -32.56
C THR A 94 14.66 -14.43 -32.52
N ALA A 95 13.62 -15.02 -33.13
CA ALA A 95 12.28 -14.44 -33.13
C ALA A 95 11.69 -14.38 -31.70
N LEU A 96 11.89 -15.43 -30.90
CA LEU A 96 11.47 -15.47 -29.51
C LEU A 96 12.27 -14.49 -28.64
N GLU A 97 13.58 -14.41 -28.87
CA GLU A 97 14.48 -13.51 -28.14
C GLU A 97 14.11 -12.03 -28.36
N VAL A 98 13.78 -11.65 -29.59
CA VAL A 98 13.29 -10.30 -29.90
C VAL A 98 11.93 -10.05 -29.26
N ALA A 99 11.02 -11.02 -29.30
CA ALA A 99 9.70 -10.87 -28.70
C ALA A 99 9.76 -10.70 -27.17
N TRP A 100 10.50 -11.56 -26.46
CA TRP A 100 10.57 -11.51 -24.99
C TRP A 100 11.36 -10.31 -24.46
N THR A 101 12.12 -9.59 -25.28
CA THR A 101 12.88 -8.40 -24.87
C THR A 101 12.08 -7.15 -25.20
N GLY A 102 11.46 -7.12 -26.38
CA GLY A 102 10.58 -6.04 -26.81
C GLY A 102 9.33 -5.93 -25.94
N ILE A 103 8.65 -7.03 -25.63
CA ILE A 103 7.39 -7.00 -24.86
C ILE A 103 7.60 -6.36 -23.46
N PRO A 104 8.60 -6.75 -22.65
CA PRO A 104 8.87 -6.09 -21.37
C PRO A 104 9.15 -4.59 -21.50
N ILE A 105 9.92 -4.17 -22.50
CA ILE A 105 10.19 -2.75 -22.75
C ILE A 105 8.89 -1.98 -23.03
N LEU A 106 8.02 -2.53 -23.88
CA LEU A 106 6.71 -1.92 -24.19
C LEU A 106 5.82 -1.81 -22.94
N ILE A 107 5.78 -2.84 -22.08
CA ILE A 107 5.02 -2.82 -20.83
C ILE A 107 5.52 -1.70 -19.91
N LEU A 108 6.84 -1.53 -19.78
CA LEU A 108 7.42 -0.46 -18.95
C LEU A 108 7.10 0.93 -19.50
N MET A 109 7.23 1.14 -20.82
CA MET A 109 6.86 2.42 -21.43
C MET A 109 5.38 2.76 -21.23
N PHE A 110 4.51 1.75 -21.34
CA PHE A 110 3.09 1.93 -21.09
C PHE A 110 2.80 2.35 -19.63
N LEU A 111 3.47 1.71 -18.66
CA LEU A 111 3.36 2.07 -17.24
C LEU A 111 3.95 3.45 -16.91
N ALA A 112 4.95 3.90 -17.66
CA ALA A 112 5.59 5.19 -17.43
C ALA A 112 4.61 6.36 -17.61
N ILE A 113 3.67 6.29 -18.56
CA ILE A 113 2.73 7.38 -18.85
C ILE A 113 1.86 7.75 -17.64
N PRO A 114 1.06 6.82 -17.05
CA PRO A 114 0.26 7.15 -15.89
C PRO A 114 1.16 7.48 -14.68
N SER A 115 2.30 6.79 -14.52
CA SER A 115 3.27 7.05 -13.43
C SER A 115 3.79 8.50 -13.43
N MET A 116 4.26 8.98 -14.59
CA MET A 116 4.77 10.35 -14.72
C MET A 116 3.69 11.40 -14.43
N ARG A 117 2.44 11.18 -14.84
CA ARG A 117 1.32 12.08 -14.52
C ARG A 117 1.07 12.17 -13.02
N LEU A 118 1.17 11.05 -12.31
CA LEU A 118 1.02 11.02 -10.86
C LEU A 118 2.18 11.74 -10.16
N LEU A 119 3.41 11.53 -10.63
CA LEU A 119 4.58 12.20 -10.08
C LEU A 119 4.45 13.73 -10.17
N TYR A 120 4.04 14.26 -11.33
CA TYR A 120 3.80 15.70 -11.46
C TYR A 120 2.67 16.20 -10.57
N PHE A 121 1.65 15.38 -10.32
CA PHE A 121 0.57 15.76 -9.41
C PHE A 121 1.02 15.83 -7.94
N GLU A 122 1.97 14.98 -7.55
CA GLU A 122 2.56 14.99 -6.21
C GLU A 122 3.55 16.15 -5.99
N ASP A 123 4.29 16.52 -7.04
CA ASP A 123 5.36 17.54 -6.95
C ASP A 123 4.83 18.99 -6.97
N VAL A 124 3.62 19.22 -7.49
CA VAL A 124 3.02 20.56 -7.53
C VAL A 124 2.51 20.95 -6.13
N ILE A 125 3.26 21.83 -5.46
CA ILE A 125 2.90 22.38 -4.15
C ILE A 125 1.88 23.52 -4.35
N PRO A 126 0.63 23.38 -3.86
CA PRO A 126 -0.36 24.46 -3.91
C PRO A 126 -0.06 25.55 -2.88
N GLU A 127 -0.78 26.67 -2.95
CA GLU A 127 -0.74 27.66 -1.87
C GLU A 127 -1.17 27.01 -0.54
N ALA A 128 -0.37 27.24 0.50
CA ALA A 128 -0.56 26.59 1.79
C ALA A 128 -1.51 27.40 2.67
N ASP A 129 -2.59 26.76 3.16
CA ASP A 129 -3.45 27.34 4.19
C ASP A 129 -2.80 27.32 5.58
N LEU A 130 -1.84 26.40 5.79
CA LEU A 130 -1.08 26.23 7.03
C LEU A 130 0.34 25.79 6.72
N VAL A 131 1.33 26.52 7.23
CA VAL A 131 2.74 26.17 7.12
C VAL A 131 3.23 25.52 8.41
N VAL A 132 3.74 24.30 8.30
CA VAL A 132 4.39 23.57 9.40
C VAL A 132 5.83 23.30 9.01
N LYS A 133 6.77 23.72 9.86
CA LYS A 133 8.19 23.38 9.71
C LYS A 133 8.52 22.22 10.65
N ALA A 134 8.85 21.06 10.07
CA ALA A 134 9.32 19.89 10.80
C ALA A 134 10.86 19.80 10.72
N THR A 135 11.54 19.78 11.87
CA THR A 135 12.98 19.58 12.00
C THR A 135 13.24 18.17 12.55
N GLY A 136 14.02 17.37 11.82
CA GLY A 136 14.43 16.04 12.25
C GLY A 136 15.68 16.09 13.11
N ASN A 137 15.58 15.61 14.34
CA ASN A 137 16.69 15.43 15.27
C ASN A 137 16.92 13.94 15.53
N THR A 138 18.00 13.58 16.23
CA THR A 138 18.31 12.18 16.50
C THR A 138 17.21 11.54 17.36
N TRP A 139 16.37 10.70 16.72
CA TRP A 139 15.22 9.98 17.30
C TRP A 139 14.00 10.81 17.71
N TYR A 140 13.90 12.09 17.33
CA TYR A 140 12.68 12.88 17.54
C TYR A 140 12.47 13.93 16.45
N TRP A 141 11.25 14.48 16.40
CA TRP A 141 10.86 15.54 15.48
C TRP A 141 10.40 16.76 16.25
N GLU A 142 10.78 17.93 15.76
CA GLU A 142 10.34 19.23 16.27
C GLU A 142 9.46 19.91 15.23
N TYR A 143 8.32 20.45 15.65
CA TYR A 143 7.33 21.07 14.78
C TYR A 143 7.11 22.52 15.21
N SER A 144 7.31 23.45 14.29
CA SER A 144 7.08 24.88 14.49
C SER A 144 6.09 25.41 13.47
N TYR A 145 5.33 26.44 13.85
CA TYR A 145 4.31 27.10 13.03
C TYR A 145 4.76 28.53 12.76
N PRO A 146 5.49 28.81 11.67
CA PRO A 146 6.11 30.12 11.43
C PRO A 146 5.11 31.28 11.44
N ASP A 147 3.94 31.09 10.84
CA ASP A 147 2.89 32.11 10.76
C ASP A 147 2.17 32.35 12.11
N TYR A 148 2.38 31.45 13.07
CA TYR A 148 1.76 31.47 14.40
C TYR A 148 2.79 31.40 15.53
N ALA A 149 4.04 31.77 15.26
CA ALA A 149 5.15 31.63 16.21
C ALA A 149 4.89 32.36 17.55
N ASP A 150 4.15 33.47 17.52
CA ASP A 150 3.78 34.23 18.72
C ASP A 150 2.60 33.62 19.52
N LYS A 151 1.92 32.61 18.97
CA LYS A 151 0.68 32.04 19.52
C LYS A 151 0.77 30.56 19.87
N VAL A 152 1.72 29.84 19.26
CA VAL A 152 1.84 28.39 19.39
C VAL A 152 3.30 28.05 19.66
N ASP A 153 3.56 27.48 20.83
CA ASP A 153 4.87 26.96 21.18
C ASP A 153 5.25 25.78 20.28
N THR A 154 6.55 25.64 20.04
CA THR A 154 7.13 24.52 19.30
C THR A 154 6.80 23.18 19.97
N PHE A 155 6.31 22.22 19.18
CA PHE A 155 5.98 20.87 19.64
C PHE A 155 7.13 19.89 19.38
N VAL A 156 7.49 19.07 20.36
CA VAL A 156 8.52 18.02 20.23
C VAL A 156 7.89 16.64 20.38
N SER A 157 8.04 15.81 19.35
CA SER A 157 7.63 14.41 19.33
C SER A 157 8.64 13.55 20.11
N ASN A 158 8.52 13.53 21.43
CA ASN A 158 9.34 12.66 22.28
C ASN A 158 8.80 11.22 22.28
N ILE A 159 9.69 10.23 22.34
CA ILE A 159 9.36 8.81 22.55
C ILE A 159 8.93 8.56 24.01
N VAL A 160 9.38 9.42 24.93
CA VAL A 160 8.96 9.40 26.33
C VAL A 160 7.86 10.44 26.54
N ASP A 161 6.65 9.99 26.86
CA ASP A 161 5.53 10.85 27.27
C ASP A 161 5.86 11.47 28.63
N ILE A 162 6.59 12.58 28.63
CA ILE A 162 6.72 13.42 29.82
C ILE A 162 5.50 14.33 29.87
N PRO A 163 4.63 14.22 30.89
CA PRO A 163 3.46 15.08 31.02
C PRO A 163 3.89 16.55 31.00
N MET A 164 3.10 17.43 30.37
CA MET A 164 3.46 18.87 30.29
C MET A 164 3.67 19.52 31.66
N SER A 165 3.07 18.99 32.73
CA SER A 165 3.29 19.45 34.10
C SER A 165 4.73 19.23 34.59
N GLU A 166 5.42 18.24 34.05
CA GLU A 166 6.78 17.84 34.44
C GLU A 166 7.84 18.43 33.50
N LYS A 167 7.44 19.04 32.38
CA LYS A 167 8.31 19.89 31.54
C LYS A 167 8.61 21.27 32.16
N ARG A 168 8.25 21.45 33.43
CA ARG A 168 8.55 22.66 34.20
C ARG A 168 9.33 22.30 35.45
N ASP A 169 10.37 23.10 35.76
CA ASP A 169 11.11 22.94 37.01
C ASP A 169 10.20 23.24 38.23
N ALA A 170 10.69 22.93 39.44
CA ALA A 170 9.96 23.24 40.68
C ALA A 170 9.65 24.74 40.87
N ASN A 171 10.23 25.61 40.04
CA ASN A 171 10.03 27.06 40.04
C ASN A 171 9.06 27.53 38.93
N GLY A 172 8.50 26.62 38.13
CA GLY A 172 7.54 26.91 37.07
C GLY A 172 8.14 27.34 35.72
N ASN A 173 9.47 27.29 35.56
CA ASN A 173 10.15 27.59 34.30
C ASN A 173 10.15 26.38 33.38
N ALA A 174 10.06 26.57 32.06
CA ALA A 174 10.20 25.48 31.12
C ALA A 174 11.59 24.82 31.24
N LEU A 175 11.64 23.50 31.34
CA LEU A 175 12.89 22.74 31.32
C LEU A 175 13.60 22.98 29.99
N THR A 176 14.91 23.15 30.03
CA THR A 176 15.71 23.32 28.81
C THR A 176 15.80 22.00 28.05
N HIS A 177 16.08 22.07 26.75
CA HIS A 177 16.16 20.89 25.88
C HIS A 177 17.12 19.80 26.40
N GLU A 178 18.21 20.18 27.07
CA GLU A 178 19.14 19.20 27.67
C GLU A 178 18.53 18.44 28.85
N GLN A 179 17.67 19.09 29.64
CA GLN A 179 17.05 18.52 30.85
C GLN A 179 15.89 17.56 30.54
N ILE A 180 15.30 17.66 29.35
CA ILE A 180 14.17 16.83 28.91
C ILE A 180 14.64 15.48 28.37
N ILE A 181 15.91 15.37 27.98
CA ILE A 181 16.45 14.20 27.23
C ILE A 181 17.42 13.37 28.10
N SER A 182 17.88 13.87 29.25
CA SER A 182 18.66 13.12 30.25
C SER A 182 17.76 12.34 31.21
#